data_AF-A0A4Y2LC27-F1
#
_entry.id   AF-A0A4Y2LC27-F1
#
_cell.length_a   1.000
_cell.length_b   1.000
_cell.length_c   1.000
_cell.angle_alpha   90.00
_cell.angle_beta   90.00
_cell.angle_gamma   90.00
#
_symmetry.space_group_name_H-M   'P 1'
#
loop_
_entity.id
_entity.type
_entity.pdbx_description
1 polymer ?
#
loop_
_entity_poly.entity_id
_entity_poly.type
_entity_poly.pdbx_seq_one_letter_code
_entity_poly.pdbx_strand_id
1 'polypeptide(L)'
;MAAPSLDMACEDLSAFQESLRAMRRIDDNIVHALNTTIPTASFADKASATNQCQDLYKQLLQSYEKRESVIKSCIGETAKEVQGLKDKRVNDPDNFELLKELRKMQTKFRLMQNELNIEEVVKDRSLKVFYERCRLYYKPPELKL
;
A
#
# COMPACT_ATOMS: atom_id res chain seq x y z
N MET A 1 -5.14 13.18 20.04
CA MET A 1 -5.78 12.89 18.75
C MET A 1 -5.65 11.41 18.48
N ALA A 2 -6.75 10.64 18.54
CA ALA A 2 -6.71 9.23 18.20
C ALA A 2 -6.53 9.07 16.69
N ALA A 3 -5.65 8.17 16.26
CA ALA A 3 -5.54 7.82 14.85
C ALA A 3 -6.90 7.24 14.41
N PRO A 4 -7.53 7.75 13.35
CA PRO A 4 -8.80 7.22 12.88
C PRO A 4 -8.64 5.74 12.54
N SER A 5 -9.62 4.92 12.92
CA SER A 5 -9.65 3.51 12.53
C SER A 5 -9.71 3.40 11.01
N LEU A 6 -9.03 2.38 10.48
CA LEU A 6 -8.76 2.20 9.05
C LEU A 6 -10.04 2.19 8.19
N ASP A 7 -11.15 1.66 8.73
CA ASP A 7 -12.46 1.62 8.07
C ASP A 7 -13.15 2.99 7.98
N MET A 8 -12.80 3.96 8.83
CA MET A 8 -13.33 5.33 8.76
C MET A 8 -12.52 6.25 7.84
N ALA A 9 -11.37 5.79 7.33
CA ALA A 9 -10.47 6.63 6.54
C ALA A 9 -10.90 6.74 5.07
N CYS A 10 -11.75 5.85 4.55
CA CYS A 10 -12.17 5.89 3.15
C CYS A 10 -13.05 7.12 2.83
N GLU A 11 -13.71 7.74 3.82
CA GLU A 11 -14.55 8.94 3.61
C GLU A 11 -13.71 10.19 3.32
N ASP A 12 -12.58 10.34 3.99
CA ASP A 12 -11.67 11.48 3.85
C ASP A 12 -10.36 11.05 3.16
N LEU A 13 -10.18 11.54 1.92
CA LEU A 13 -8.99 11.24 1.13
C LEU A 13 -7.68 11.62 1.85
N SER A 14 -7.67 12.73 2.59
CA SER A 14 -6.48 13.16 3.33
C SER A 14 -6.16 12.18 4.46
N ALA A 15 -7.16 11.77 5.23
CA ALA A 15 -6.98 10.77 6.29
C ALA A 15 -6.54 9.40 5.74
N PHE A 16 -7.09 8.99 4.59
CA PHE A 16 -6.66 7.80 3.86
C PHE A 16 -5.17 7.85 3.48
N GLN A 17 -4.74 8.96 2.86
CA GLN A 17 -3.35 9.13 2.43
C GLN A 17 -2.38 9.19 3.62
N GLU A 18 -2.76 9.84 4.72
CA GLU A 18 -1.97 9.86 5.95
C GLU A 18 -1.83 8.46 6.56
N SER A 19 -2.91 7.68 6.56
CA SER A 19 -2.91 6.30 7.03
C SER A 19 -1.98 5.42 6.19
N LEU A 20 -2.03 5.55 4.86
CA LEU A 20 -1.10 4.84 3.96
C LEU A 20 0.35 5.24 4.21
N ARG A 21 0.64 6.54 4.38
CA ARG A 21 1.99 7.02 4.72
C ARG A 21 2.49 6.45 6.04
N ALA A 22 1.63 6.39 7.06
CA ALA A 22 1.99 5.80 8.34
C ALA A 22 2.28 4.30 8.21
N MET A 23 1.47 3.56 7.44
CA MET A 23 1.69 2.13 7.18
C MET A 23 2.94 1.87 6.33
N ARG A 24 3.36 2.80 5.47
CA ARG A 24 4.59 2.68 4.67
C ARG A 24 5.89 2.92 5.47
N ARG A 25 5.81 3.45 6.70
CA ARG A 25 6.99 3.60 7.58
C ARG A 25 7.68 2.28 7.91
N ILE A 26 6.93 1.17 7.89
CA ILE A 26 7.49 -0.16 8.10
C ILE A 26 8.47 -0.54 6.99
N ASP A 27 8.25 -0.10 5.74
CA ASP A 27 9.16 -0.38 4.63
C ASP A 27 10.50 0.33 4.84
N ASP A 28 10.49 1.59 5.31
CA ASP A 28 11.71 2.32 5.66
C ASP A 28 12.49 1.62 6.78
N ASN A 29 11.79 1.11 7.80
CA ASN A 29 12.39 0.34 8.88
C ASN A 29 12.99 -0.98 8.38
N ILE A 30 12.29 -1.69 7.49
CA ILE A 30 12.77 -2.94 6.88
C ILE A 30 14.00 -2.66 6.01
N VAL A 31 13.97 -1.62 5.17
CA VAL A 31 15.11 -1.20 4.35
C VAL A 31 16.29 -0.81 5.24
N HIS A 32 16.06 -0.09 6.34
CA HIS A 32 17.10 0.24 7.30
C HIS A 32 17.69 -1.01 7.96
N ALA A 33 16.85 -1.96 8.37
CA ALA A 33 17.30 -3.23 8.92
C ALA A 33 18.12 -4.00 7.89
N LEU A 34 17.63 -4.19 6.65
CA LEU A 34 18.39 -4.83 5.56
C LEU A 34 19.75 -4.17 5.31
N ASN A 35 19.84 -2.85 5.47
CA ASN A 35 21.07 -2.10 5.25
C ASN A 35 22.08 -2.19 6.41
N THR A 36 21.60 -2.36 7.64
CA THR A 36 22.42 -2.31 8.86
C THR A 36 22.67 -3.67 9.51
N THR A 37 21.70 -4.60 9.45
CA THR A 37 21.76 -5.88 10.14
C THR A 37 22.33 -7.00 9.29
N ILE A 38 22.26 -6.91 7.96
CA ILE A 38 22.91 -7.86 7.05
C ILE A 38 24.36 -7.40 6.84
N PRO A 39 25.36 -8.00 7.52
CA PRO A 39 26.74 -7.60 7.36
C PRO A 39 27.18 -7.88 5.91
N THR A 40 28.18 -7.14 5.43
CA THR A 40 28.90 -7.53 4.20
C THR A 40 29.30 -8.99 4.29
N ALA A 41 29.18 -9.74 3.19
CA ALA A 41 29.26 -11.20 3.14
C ALA A 41 30.46 -11.84 3.87
N SER A 42 31.54 -11.09 4.07
CA SER A 42 32.74 -11.47 4.81
C SER A 42 32.57 -11.58 6.34
N PHE A 43 31.52 -10.99 6.94
CA PHE A 43 31.34 -10.90 8.40
C PHE A 43 30.04 -11.53 8.90
N ALA A 44 29.21 -12.09 8.01
CA ALA A 44 27.90 -12.61 8.37
C ALA A 44 27.96 -14.09 8.79
N ASP A 45 27.45 -14.41 9.98
CA ASP A 45 27.05 -15.79 10.28
C ASP A 45 25.91 -16.19 9.33
N LYS A 46 26.14 -17.22 8.51
CA LYS A 46 25.23 -17.60 7.41
C LYS A 46 23.86 -18.04 7.92
N ALA A 47 23.80 -18.73 9.05
CA ALA A 47 22.53 -19.18 9.62
C ALA A 47 21.70 -18.00 10.13
N SER A 48 22.32 -17.08 10.87
CA SER A 48 21.70 -15.83 11.33
C SER A 48 21.19 -14.96 10.17
N ALA A 49 22.02 -14.74 9.14
CA ALA A 49 21.63 -13.92 7.98
C ALA A 49 20.46 -14.53 7.18
N THR A 50 20.40 -15.85 7.07
CA THR A 50 19.30 -16.56 6.39
C THR A 50 17.96 -16.35 7.10
N ASN A 51 17.94 -16.54 8.42
CA ASN A 51 16.72 -16.37 9.23
C ASN A 51 16.23 -14.92 9.20
N GLN A 52 17.14 -13.95 9.34
CA GLN A 52 16.80 -12.54 9.27
C GLN A 52 16.21 -12.15 7.91
N CYS A 53 16.83 -12.58 6.81
CA CYS A 53 16.30 -12.34 5.46
C CYS A 53 14.91 -12.96 5.28
N GLN A 54 14.68 -14.18 5.79
CA GLN A 54 13.37 -14.80 5.73
C GLN A 54 12.31 -14.00 6.51
N ASP A 55 12.64 -13.54 7.72
CA ASP A 55 11.70 -12.79 8.56
C ASP A 55 11.41 -11.39 8.00
N LEU A 56 12.42 -10.70 7.48
CA LEU A 56 12.25 -9.41 6.81
C LEU A 56 11.40 -9.56 5.54
N TYR A 57 11.59 -10.63 4.76
CA TYR A 57 10.74 -10.92 3.59
C TYR A 57 9.28 -11.13 3.97
N LYS A 58 9.00 -11.92 5.02
CA LYS A 58 7.63 -12.14 5.52
C LYS A 58 6.98 -10.83 5.97
N GLN A 59 7.70 -10.02 6.74
CA GLN A 59 7.19 -8.72 7.20
C GLN A 59 6.86 -7.80 6.02
N LEU A 60 7.72 -7.79 5.00
CA LEU A 60 7.53 -7.01 3.79
C LEU A 60 6.24 -7.44 3.06
N LEU A 61 6.07 -8.73 2.81
CA LEU A 61 4.87 -9.27 2.17
C LEU A 61 3.58 -8.99 2.96
N GLN A 62 3.59 -9.27 4.26
CA GLN A 62 2.44 -9.03 5.13
C GLN A 62 2.03 -7.55 5.14
N SER A 63 3.02 -6.65 5.09
CA SER A 63 2.76 -5.23 5.01
C SER A 63 2.12 -4.83 3.68
N TYR A 64 2.61 -5.37 2.56
CA TYR A 64 2.00 -5.15 1.25
C TYR A 64 0.56 -5.67 1.17
N GLU A 65 0.33 -6.91 1.57
CA GLU A 65 -1.01 -7.52 1.55
C GLU A 65 -2.00 -6.71 2.39
N LYS A 66 -1.57 -6.26 3.57
CA LYS A 66 -2.39 -5.44 4.45
C LYS A 66 -2.75 -4.11 3.79
N ARG A 67 -1.78 -3.39 3.22
CA ARG A 67 -2.04 -2.10 2.56
C ARG A 67 -2.87 -2.26 1.30
N GLU A 68 -2.56 -3.24 0.46
CA GLU A 68 -3.29 -3.54 -0.77
C GLU A 68 -4.76 -3.87 -0.47
N SER A 69 -5.02 -4.69 0.56
CA SER A 69 -6.38 -5.00 1.01
C SER A 69 -7.16 -3.74 1.39
N VAL A 70 -6.55 -2.84 2.15
CA VAL A 70 -7.16 -1.57 2.59
C VAL A 70 -7.44 -0.64 1.41
N ILE A 71 -6.49 -0.49 0.49
CA ILE A 71 -6.66 0.33 -0.70
C ILE A 71 -7.82 -0.21 -1.55
N LYS A 72 -7.87 -1.53 -1.78
CA LYS A 72 -8.94 -2.18 -2.55
C LYS A 72 -10.30 -2.04 -1.88
N SER A 73 -10.38 -2.12 -0.55
CA SER A 73 -11.63 -1.91 0.20
C SER A 73 -12.17 -0.49 -0.03
N CYS A 74 -11.34 0.54 0.19
CA CYS A 74 -11.76 1.93 -0.02
C CYS A 74 -12.13 2.24 -1.48
N ILE A 75 -11.41 1.67 -2.46
CA ILE A 75 -11.75 1.78 -3.88
C ILE A 75 -13.13 1.15 -4.13
N GLY A 76 -13.40 -0.03 -3.56
CA GLY A 76 -14.68 -0.72 -3.70
C GLY A 76 -15.85 0.07 -3.11
N GLU A 77 -15.68 0.68 -1.95
CA GLU A 77 -16.68 1.55 -1.32
C GLU A 77 -16.94 2.80 -2.17
N THR A 78 -15.87 3.51 -2.55
CA THR A 78 -15.98 4.72 -3.37
C THR A 78 -16.57 4.43 -4.75
N ALA A 79 -16.30 3.25 -5.32
CA ALA A 79 -16.92 2.81 -6.58
C ALA A 79 -18.43 2.67 -6.46
N LYS A 80 -18.93 2.11 -5.35
CA LYS A 80 -20.38 1.97 -5.08
C LYS A 80 -21.03 3.35 -4.96
N GLU A 81 -20.40 4.29 -4.27
CA GLU A 81 -20.91 5.66 -4.13
C GLU A 81 -20.96 6.39 -5.48
N VAL A 82 -19.89 6.29 -6.29
CA VAL A 82 -19.87 6.86 -7.65
C VAL A 82 -20.98 6.25 -8.50
N GLN A 83 -21.21 4.94 -8.41
CA GLN A 83 -22.28 4.29 -9.15
C GLN A 83 -23.66 4.78 -8.70
N GLY A 84 -23.91 4.87 -7.40
CA GLY A 84 -25.16 5.41 -6.86
C GLY A 84 -25.43 6.85 -7.29
N LEU A 85 -24.40 7.70 -7.35
CA LEU A 85 -24.53 9.08 -7.86
C LEU A 85 -24.79 9.12 -9.37
N LYS A 86 -24.19 8.22 -10.16
CA LYS A 86 -24.51 8.09 -11.59
C LYS A 86 -25.97 7.71 -11.79
N ASP A 87 -26.46 6.73 -11.05
CA ASP A 87 -27.84 6.24 -11.16
C ASP A 87 -28.85 7.34 -10.77
N LYS A 88 -28.56 8.13 -9.72
CA LYS A 88 -29.36 9.31 -9.36
C LYS A 88 -29.39 10.35 -10.47
N ARG A 89 -28.23 10.63 -11.08
CA ARG A 89 -28.11 11.61 -12.18
C ARG A 89 -28.85 11.18 -13.44
N VAL A 90 -28.95 9.89 -13.73
CA VAL A 90 -29.76 9.39 -14.87
C VAL A 90 -31.24 9.77 -14.69
N ASN A 91 -31.73 9.78 -13.45
CA ASN A 91 -33.11 10.13 -13.13
C ASN A 91 -33.35 11.65 -13.01
N ASP A 92 -32.29 12.44 -12.79
CA ASP A 92 -32.36 13.90 -12.61
C ASP A 92 -31.15 14.59 -13.29
N PRO A 93 -31.16 14.71 -14.64
CA PRO A 93 -29.99 15.13 -15.42
C PRO A 93 -29.64 16.62 -15.30
N ASP A 94 -30.61 17.47 -14.96
CA ASP A 94 -30.47 18.92 -14.89
C ASP A 94 -30.02 19.42 -13.50
N ASN A 95 -29.92 18.51 -12.53
CA ASN A 95 -29.50 18.83 -11.18
C ASN A 95 -27.97 19.09 -11.10
N PHE A 96 -27.63 20.37 -11.06
CA PHE A 96 -26.25 20.84 -11.03
C PHE A 96 -25.50 20.39 -9.76
N GLU A 97 -26.17 20.29 -8.62
CA GLU A 97 -25.54 19.84 -7.37
C GLU A 97 -25.14 18.36 -7.45
N LEU A 98 -26.00 17.50 -8.02
CA LEU A 98 -25.66 16.09 -8.30
C LEU A 98 -24.47 15.97 -9.26
N LEU A 99 -24.38 16.83 -10.28
CA LEU A 99 -23.21 16.86 -11.18
C LEU A 99 -21.92 17.22 -10.44
N LYS A 100 -21.98 18.22 -9.56
CA LYS A 100 -20.82 18.67 -8.79
C LYS A 100 -20.36 17.59 -7.81
N GLU A 101 -21.29 16.95 -7.11
CA GLU A 101 -21.01 15.84 -6.20
C GLU A 101 -20.40 14.64 -6.94
N LEU A 102 -20.99 14.25 -8.08
CA LEU A 102 -20.47 13.17 -8.91
C LEU A 102 -19.03 13.44 -9.36
N ARG A 103 -18.71 14.65 -9.82
CA ARG A 103 -17.33 15.02 -10.22
C ARG A 103 -16.35 14.96 -9.05
N LYS A 104 -16.76 15.40 -7.86
CA LYS A 104 -15.95 15.32 -6.64
C LYS A 104 -15.64 13.86 -6.31
N MET A 105 -16.66 13.01 -6.33
CA MET A 105 -16.52 11.58 -6.02
C MET A 105 -15.71 10.82 -7.07
N GLN A 106 -15.88 11.13 -8.37
CA GLN A 106 -15.04 10.58 -9.44
C GLN A 106 -13.57 10.98 -9.29
N THR A 107 -13.30 12.22 -8.88
CA THR A 107 -11.93 12.69 -8.63
C THR A 107 -11.31 11.94 -7.46
N LYS A 108 -12.05 11.78 -6.35
CA LYS A 108 -11.63 10.99 -5.19
C LYS A 108 -11.34 9.54 -5.59
N PHE A 109 -12.25 8.91 -6.33
CA PHE A 109 -12.08 7.55 -6.84
C PHE A 109 -10.78 7.38 -7.64
N ARG A 110 -10.52 8.29 -8.60
CA ARG A 110 -9.28 8.27 -9.40
C ARG A 110 -8.04 8.42 -8.53
N LEU A 111 -8.07 9.30 -7.52
CA LEU A 111 -6.94 9.49 -6.60
C LEU A 111 -6.69 8.24 -5.75
N MET A 112 -7.73 7.54 -5.31
CA MET A 112 -7.60 6.27 -4.59
C MET A 112 -7.06 5.16 -5.49
N GLN A 113 -7.49 5.09 -6.75
CA GLN A 113 -6.92 4.15 -7.72
C GLN A 113 -5.42 4.39 -7.95
N ASN A 114 -4.98 5.64 -7.95
CA ASN A 114 -3.55 5.96 -8.06
C ASN A 114 -2.73 5.44 -6.87
N GLU A 115 -3.32 5.25 -5.69
CA GLU A 115 -2.60 4.67 -4.55
C GLU A 115 -2.22 3.19 -4.79
N LEU A 116 -2.95 2.45 -5.65
CA LEU A 116 -2.51 1.11 -6.07
C LEU A 116 -1.21 1.18 -6.87
N ASN A 117 -1.11 2.12 -7.83
CA ASN A 117 0.10 2.31 -8.61
C ASN A 117 1.28 2.72 -7.71
N ILE A 118 1.04 3.57 -6.70
CA ILE A 118 2.06 3.94 -5.72
C ILE A 118 2.48 2.71 -4.90
N GLU A 119 1.52 1.88 -4.48
CA GLU A 119 1.80 0.67 -3.71
C GLU A 119 2.66 -0.33 -4.50
N GLU A 120 2.40 -0.51 -5.80
CA GLU A 120 3.24 -1.32 -6.68
C GLU A 120 4.68 -0.79 -6.76
N VAL A 121 4.86 0.53 -6.95
CA VAL A 121 6.20 1.14 -6.99
C VAL A 121 6.94 0.98 -5.66
N VAL A 122 6.25 1.15 -4.54
CA VAL A 122 6.82 0.94 -3.19
C VAL A 122 7.20 -0.53 -3.00
N LYS A 123 6.37 -1.45 -3.50
CA LYS A 123 6.64 -2.89 -3.49
C LYS A 123 7.91 -3.25 -4.24
N ASP A 124 8.00 -2.82 -5.49
CA ASP A 124 9.17 -3.11 -6.33
C ASP A 124 10.46 -2.54 -5.73
N ARG A 125 10.39 -1.32 -5.17
CA ARG A 125 11.56 -0.69 -4.56
C ARG A 125 12.10 -1.48 -3.37
N SER A 126 11.26 -1.87 -2.40
CA SER A 126 11.77 -2.59 -1.24
C SER A 126 12.14 -4.03 -1.58
N LEU A 127 11.43 -4.69 -2.50
CA LEU A 127 11.81 -6.02 -2.99
C LEU A 127 13.16 -6.03 -3.71
N LYS A 128 13.47 -4.97 -4.46
CA LYS A 128 14.79 -4.80 -5.07
C LYS A 128 15.90 -4.70 -4.02
N VAL A 129 15.73 -3.85 -3.00
CA VAL A 129 16.69 -3.72 -1.90
C VAL A 129 16.84 -5.05 -1.16
N PHE A 130 15.72 -5.73 -0.89
CA PHE A 130 15.73 -7.06 -0.30
C PHE A 130 16.57 -8.02 -1.12
N TYR A 131 16.33 -8.11 -2.44
CA TYR A 131 17.07 -9.00 -3.32
C TYR A 131 18.58 -8.69 -3.32
N GLU A 132 18.95 -7.42 -3.44
CA GLU A 132 20.36 -7.00 -3.44
C GLU A 132 21.12 -7.43 -2.18
N ARG A 133 20.47 -7.37 -1.02
CA ARG A 133 21.07 -7.72 0.29
C ARG A 133 20.95 -9.20 0.64
N CYS A 134 19.84 -9.84 0.28
CA CYS A 134 19.50 -11.19 0.73
C CYS A 134 19.69 -12.30 -0.31
N ARG A 135 20.01 -12.00 -1.57
CA ARG A 135 20.13 -13.00 -2.66
C ARG A 135 21.03 -14.20 -2.37
N LEU A 136 22.04 -14.05 -1.50
CA LEU A 136 22.98 -15.11 -1.13
C LEU A 136 22.50 -15.96 0.06
N TYR A 137 21.51 -15.46 0.81
CA TYR A 137 21.05 -16.05 2.07
C TYR A 137 19.64 -16.64 1.94
N TYR A 138 18.76 -15.97 1.21
CA TYR A 138 17.37 -16.37 1.06
C TYR A 138 16.87 -16.13 -0.37
N LYS A 139 16.31 -17.17 -0.97
CA LYS A 139 15.59 -17.10 -2.25
C LYS A 139 14.09 -17.25 -1.97
N PRO A 140 13.29 -16.20 -2.16
CA PRO A 140 11.87 -16.30 -1.88
C PRO A 140 11.16 -17.17 -2.92
N PRO A 141 10.16 -17.98 -2.51
CA PRO A 141 9.43 -18.86 -3.43
C PRO A 141 8.52 -18.10 -4.41
N GLU A 142 8.09 -16.89 -4.06
CA GLU A 142 7.10 -16.11 -4.83
C GLU A 142 7.71 -14.95 -5.63
N LEU A 143 9.02 -14.73 -5.53
CA LEU A 143 9.70 -13.65 -6.23
C LEU A 143 9.95 -14.06 -7.69
N LYS A 144 9.01 -13.73 -8.59
CA LYS A 144 9.25 -13.76 -10.03
C LYS A 144 10.08 -12.53 -10.39
N LEU A 145 11.39 -12.70 -10.48
CA LEU A 145 12.31 -11.74 -11.11
C LEU A 145 12.14 -11.73 -12.62
#